data_AF-A0A1E3HVU5-F1
#
_entry.id   AF-A0A1E3HVU5-F1
#
_cell.length_a   1.000
_cell.length_b   1.000
_cell.length_c   1.000
_cell.angle_alpha   90.00
_cell.angle_beta   90.00
_cell.angle_gamma   90.00
#
_symmetry.space_group_name_H-M   'P 1'
#
loop_
_entity.id
_entity.type
_entity.pdbx_description
1 polymer ?
#
loop_
_entity_poly.entity_id
_entity_poly.type
_entity_poly.pdbx_seq_one_letter_code
_entity_poly.pdbx_strand_id
1 'polypeptide(L)'
;MTIHALWIISKAGGLVFSRSYSDVLPPLPVNTILTLAGILHGIHAITARLTPAPSPGQPVEGLDSFEAEGWGGKVFMTPTGTKFVVLHSIPHTGLEDLARRIYEIYADTVMKNPFHTLEMPINSSLFDEKLGGLIGGVNAS
;
A
#
# COMPACT_ATOMS: atom_id res chain seq x y z
N MET A 1 -2.84 -15.98 6.73
CA MET A 1 -1.90 -15.13 5.94
C MET A 1 -1.54 -13.95 6.81
N THR A 2 -0.27 -13.55 6.94
CA THR A 2 0.09 -12.45 7.86
C THR A 2 0.43 -11.19 7.08
N ILE A 3 -0.23 -10.10 7.41
CA ILE A 3 0.11 -8.75 6.97
C ILE A 3 1.13 -8.17 7.94
N HIS A 4 2.29 -7.81 7.41
CA HIS A 4 3.39 -7.25 8.18
C HIS A 4 3.27 -5.74 8.31
N ALA A 5 2.96 -5.03 7.22
CA ALA A 5 2.85 -3.58 7.22
C ALA A 5 1.94 -3.08 6.08
N LEU A 6 1.41 -1.88 6.25
CA LEU A 6 0.76 -1.12 5.18
C LEU A 6 1.47 0.22 5.00
N TRP A 7 1.82 0.56 3.76
CA TRP A 7 2.20 1.91 3.36
C TRP A 7 1.17 2.50 2.40
N ILE A 8 0.88 3.78 2.54
CA ILE A 8 0.12 4.55 1.56
C ILE A 8 1.04 5.62 1.01
N ILE A 9 1.25 5.57 -0.30
CA ILE A 9 2.10 6.47 -1.05
C ILE A 9 1.18 7.34 -1.90
N SER A 10 1.33 8.65 -1.78
CA SER A 10 0.53 9.64 -2.47
C SER A 10 0.77 9.61 -3.98
N LYS A 11 -0.05 10.34 -4.74
CA LYS A 11 0.14 10.46 -6.19
C LYS A 11 1.50 11.08 -6.52
N ALA A 12 1.96 12.03 -5.71
CA ALA A 12 3.28 12.65 -5.85
C ALA A 12 4.46 11.75 -5.44
N GLY A 13 4.20 10.54 -4.92
CA GLY A 13 5.25 9.60 -4.49
C GLY A 13 5.73 9.79 -3.05
N GLY A 14 5.09 10.66 -2.28
CA GLY A 14 5.37 10.84 -0.85
C GLY A 14 4.66 9.79 0.00
N LEU A 15 5.33 9.28 1.04
CA LEU A 15 4.67 8.44 2.04
C LEU A 15 3.72 9.29 2.90
N VAL A 16 2.43 8.97 2.88
CA VAL A 16 1.40 9.66 3.68
C VAL A 16 0.88 8.82 4.84
N PHE A 17 1.15 7.51 4.85
CA PHE A 17 0.83 6.64 5.97
C PHE A 17 1.74 5.43 5.99
N SER A 18 2.16 5.00 7.17
CA SER A 18 2.89 3.75 7.38
C SER A 18 2.51 3.17 8.74
N ARG A 19 2.20 1.87 8.75
CA ARG A 19 1.91 1.14 9.98
C ARG A 19 2.38 -0.30 9.91
N SER A 20 2.99 -0.78 10.99
CA SER A 20 3.33 -2.20 11.18
C SER A 20 2.23 -2.92 11.93
N TYR A 21 2.00 -4.19 11.58
CA TYR A 21 0.99 -5.09 12.16
C TYR A 21 1.59 -6.41 12.64
N SER A 22 2.91 -6.60 12.52
CA SER A 22 3.64 -7.75 13.02
C SER A 22 5.08 -7.38 13.35
N ASP A 23 5.73 -8.17 14.19
CA ASP A 23 7.13 -7.97 14.58
C ASP A 23 8.13 -8.80 13.75
N VAL A 24 7.67 -9.41 12.65
CA VAL A 24 8.50 -10.29 11.79
C VAL A 24 9.54 -9.47 11.02
N LEU A 25 9.12 -8.33 10.45
CA LEU A 25 10.04 -7.41 9.76
C LEU A 25 10.66 -6.45 10.79
N PRO A 26 11.97 -6.15 10.69
CA PRO A 26 12.62 -5.25 11.63
C PRO A 26 11.99 -3.85 11.56
N PRO A 27 11.79 -3.18 12.70
CA PRO A 27 11.29 -1.82 12.69
C PRO A 27 12.30 -0.91 11.99
N LEU A 28 11.82 -0.15 11.01
CA LEU A 28 12.65 0.80 10.27
C LEU A 28 12.38 2.23 10.78
N PRO A 29 13.42 3.09 10.86
CA PRO A 29 13.23 4.51 11.09
C PRO A 29 12.32 5.13 10.02
N VAL A 30 11.49 6.11 10.40
CA VAL A 30 10.51 6.71 9.48
C VAL A 30 11.17 7.29 8.21
N ASN A 31 12.37 7.87 8.33
CA ASN A 31 13.13 8.42 7.20
C ASN A 31 13.55 7.35 6.19
N THR A 32 13.83 6.13 6.67
CA THR A 32 14.11 4.98 5.81
C THR A 32 12.85 4.59 5.06
N ILE A 33 11.69 4.52 5.72
CA ILE A 33 10.41 4.18 5.08
C ILE A 33 10.02 5.26 4.05
N LEU A 34 10.22 6.55 4.36
CA LEU A 34 10.01 7.66 3.42
C LEU A 34 10.86 7.48 2.15
N THR A 35 12.13 7.11 2.32
CA THR A 35 13.05 6.86 1.20
C THR A 35 12.61 5.65 0.39
N LEU A 36 12.26 4.54 1.05
CA LEU A 36 11.78 3.32 0.40
C LEU A 36 10.48 3.53 -0.38
N ALA A 37 9.55 4.33 0.14
CA ALA A 37 8.33 4.70 -0.56
C ALA A 37 8.61 5.47 -1.86
N GLY A 38 9.53 6.44 -1.82
CA GLY A 38 9.97 7.17 -3.02
C GLY A 38 10.65 6.26 -4.05
N ILE A 39 11.50 5.34 -3.59
CA ILE A 39 12.13 4.33 -4.45
C ILE A 39 11.07 3.44 -5.12
N LEU A 40 10.13 2.90 -4.34
CA LEU A 40 9.06 2.04 -4.86
C LEU A 40 8.18 2.80 -5.86
N HIS A 41 7.87 4.07 -5.60
CA HIS A 41 7.15 4.93 -6.54
C HIS A 41 7.91 5.07 -7.87
N GLY A 42 9.23 5.30 -7.82
CA GLY A 42 10.09 5.35 -9.00
C GLY A 42 10.14 4.01 -9.76
N ILE A 43 10.31 2.90 -9.05
CA ILE A 43 10.32 1.55 -9.63
C ILE A 43 8.98 1.26 -10.33
N HIS A 44 7.85 1.61 -9.71
CA HIS A 44 6.53 1.47 -10.33
C HIS A 44 6.43 2.24 -11.65
N ALA A 45 6.96 3.48 -11.71
CA ALA A 45 6.97 4.25 -12.96
C ALA A 45 7.93 3.70 -14.02
N ILE A 46 9.09 3.17 -13.61
CA ILE A 46 10.08 2.58 -14.53
C ILE A 46 9.54 1.28 -15.14
N THR A 47 8.99 0.39 -14.31
CA THR A 47 8.42 -0.90 -14.74
C THR A 47 7.28 -0.72 -15.73
N ALA A 48 6.44 0.31 -15.57
CA ALA A 48 5.42 0.66 -16.56
C ALA A 48 5.99 1.03 -17.95
N ARG A 49 7.27 1.43 -18.05
CA ARG A 49 7.94 1.72 -19.33
C ARG A 49 8.72 0.53 -19.89
N LEU A 50 9.01 -0.47 -19.05
CA LEU A 50 9.77 -1.66 -19.44
C LEU A 50 8.88 -2.77 -20.02
N THR A 51 7.55 -2.64 -19.92
CA THR A 51 6.61 -3.66 -20.40
C THR A 51 6.82 -3.92 -21.90
N PRO A 52 7.31 -5.12 -22.30
CA PRO A 52 7.86 -5.36 -23.63
C PRO A 52 6.82 -5.42 -24.76
N ALA A 53 5.55 -5.63 -24.45
CA ALA A 53 4.45 -5.58 -25.41
C ALA A 53 3.14 -5.28 -24.68
N PRO A 54 2.68 -4.02 -24.63
CA PRO A 54 1.36 -3.70 -24.10
C PRO A 54 0.28 -4.43 -24.89
N SER A 55 -0.64 -5.11 -24.22
CA SER A 55 -1.86 -5.60 -24.88
C SER A 55 -2.64 -4.39 -25.43
N PRO A 56 -3.05 -4.38 -26.71
CA PRO A 56 -3.81 -3.28 -27.28
C PRO A 56 -5.09 -3.04 -26.47
N GLY A 57 -5.26 -1.80 -25.97
CA GLY A 57 -6.44 -1.42 -25.18
C GLY A 57 -6.37 -1.73 -23.68
N GLN A 58 -5.29 -2.35 -23.18
CA GLN A 58 -5.05 -2.42 -21.74
C GLN A 58 -4.10 -1.32 -21.27
N PRO A 59 -4.36 -0.69 -20.11
CA PRO A 59 -3.40 0.23 -19.50
C PRO A 59 -2.12 -0.53 -19.19
N VAL A 60 -0.97 0.07 -19.50
CA VAL A 60 0.30 -0.44 -19.01
C VAL A 60 0.42 -0.05 -17.55
N GLU A 61 0.30 -1.02 -16.66
CA GLU A 61 0.49 -0.82 -15.23
C GLU A 61 1.96 -0.98 -14.84
N GLY A 62 2.35 -0.31 -13.76
CA GLY A 62 3.66 -0.48 -13.16
C GLY A 62 3.74 -1.71 -12.26
N LEU A 63 4.81 -1.78 -11.47
CA LEU A 63 5.04 -2.79 -10.44
C LEU A 63 3.77 -3.06 -9.64
N ASP A 64 3.28 -4.29 -9.69
CA ASP A 64 2.06 -4.73 -9.01
C ASP A 64 2.37 -5.57 -7.76
N SER A 65 3.53 -6.21 -7.72
CA SER A 65 3.96 -7.12 -6.67
C SER A 65 5.47 -7.34 -6.72
N PHE A 66 6.06 -7.72 -5.59
CA PHE A 66 7.44 -8.17 -5.49
C PHE A 66 7.59 -9.19 -4.35
N GLU A 67 8.59 -10.05 -4.44
CA GLU A 67 8.91 -11.05 -3.42
C GLU A 67 10.36 -10.91 -2.95
N ALA A 68 10.56 -11.26 -1.69
CA ALA A 68 11.85 -11.33 -1.02
C ALA A 68 11.90 -12.63 -0.17
N GLU A 69 12.93 -12.79 0.66
CA GLU A 69 13.10 -14.01 1.46
C GLU A 69 12.02 -14.14 2.54
N GLY A 70 10.98 -14.93 2.26
CA GLY A 70 9.89 -15.28 3.19
C GLY A 70 8.74 -14.28 3.27
N TRP A 71 8.81 -13.16 2.54
CA TRP A 71 7.77 -12.13 2.51
C TRP A 71 7.71 -11.47 1.13
N GLY A 72 6.63 -10.74 0.88
CA GLY A 72 6.44 -9.98 -0.35
C GLY A 72 5.68 -8.68 -0.11
N GLY A 73 5.53 -7.92 -1.18
CA GLY A 73 4.72 -6.71 -1.20
C GLY A 73 3.77 -6.71 -2.38
N LYS A 74 2.48 -6.44 -2.14
CA LYS A 74 1.51 -6.10 -3.19
C LYS A 74 1.42 -4.59 -3.30
N VAL A 75 1.44 -4.08 -4.53
CA VAL A 75 1.24 -2.67 -4.85
C VAL A 75 -0.10 -2.54 -5.58
N PHE A 76 -1.04 -1.84 -4.95
CA PHE A 76 -2.33 -1.52 -5.54
C PHE A 76 -2.39 -0.02 -5.81
N MET A 77 -2.46 0.38 -7.09
CA MET A 77 -2.62 1.78 -7.48
C MET A 77 -4.09 2.08 -7.77
N THR A 78 -4.63 3.13 -7.15
CA THR A 78 -5.98 3.61 -7.44
C THR A 78 -6.01 4.37 -8.77
N PRO A 79 -7.20 4.56 -9.39
CA PRO A 79 -7.35 5.43 -10.57
C PRO A 79 -6.89 6.87 -10.34
N THR A 80 -6.86 7.33 -9.08
CA THR A 80 -6.38 8.66 -8.70
C THR A 80 -4.85 8.74 -8.54
N GLY A 81 -4.15 7.59 -8.59
CA GLY A 81 -2.69 7.48 -8.55
C GLY A 81 -2.08 7.20 -7.17
N THR A 82 -2.89 7.13 -6.12
CA THR A 82 -2.48 6.74 -4.76
C THR A 82 -2.16 5.25 -4.73
N LYS A 83 -1.06 4.87 -4.08
CA LYS A 83 -0.60 3.47 -4.01
C LYS A 83 -0.72 2.94 -2.61
N PHE A 84 -1.33 1.77 -2.48
CA PHE A 84 -1.43 0.98 -1.26
C PHE A 84 -0.45 -0.18 -1.37
N VAL A 85 0.55 -0.18 -0.50
CA VAL A 85 1.60 -1.19 -0.48
C VAL A 85 1.37 -2.05 0.75
N VAL A 86 1.00 -3.31 0.52
CA VAL A 86 0.75 -4.28 1.59
C VAL A 86 1.94 -5.21 1.66
N LEU A 87 2.69 -5.17 2.75
CA LEU A 87 3.75 -6.13 3.02
C LEU A 87 3.16 -7.34 3.73
N HIS A 88 3.46 -8.54 3.27
CA HIS A 88 2.80 -9.77 3.71
C HIS A 88 3.73 -10.98 3.71
N SER A 89 3.35 -12.02 4.44
CA SER A 89 4.02 -13.32 4.42
C SER A 89 3.73 -14.09 3.12
N ILE A 90 4.54 -15.10 2.82
CA ILE A 90 4.29 -16.08 1.76
C ILE A 90 3.79 -17.39 2.41
N PRO A 91 2.81 -18.13 1.86
CA PRO A 91 2.00 -17.83 0.68
C PRO A 91 0.95 -16.76 0.94
N HIS A 92 0.52 -16.08 -0.13
CA HIS A 92 -0.41 -14.97 -0.07
C HIS A 92 -1.64 -15.22 -0.95
N THR A 93 -2.84 -15.05 -0.40
CA THR A 93 -4.12 -15.22 -1.10
C THR A 93 -5.06 -14.08 -0.73
N GLY A 94 -5.95 -13.68 -1.65
CA GLY A 94 -6.93 -12.62 -1.37
C GLY A 94 -6.38 -11.21 -1.18
N LEU A 95 -5.13 -10.93 -1.59
CA LEU A 95 -4.52 -9.60 -1.45
C LEU A 95 -5.22 -8.51 -2.26
N GLU A 96 -5.80 -8.85 -3.41
CA GLU A 96 -6.51 -7.88 -4.24
C GLU A 96 -7.79 -7.38 -3.55
N ASP A 97 -8.61 -8.30 -3.03
CA ASP A 97 -9.81 -7.93 -2.27
C ASP A 97 -9.46 -7.21 -0.97
N LEU A 98 -8.37 -7.60 -0.30
CA LEU A 98 -7.87 -6.89 0.86
C LEU A 98 -7.49 -5.45 0.51
N ALA A 99 -6.71 -5.23 -0.56
CA ALA A 99 -6.31 -3.90 -0.99
C ALA A 99 -7.52 -3.03 -1.37
N ARG A 100 -8.53 -3.61 -2.02
CA ARG A 100 -9.80 -2.92 -2.33
C ARG A 100 -10.54 -2.48 -1.06
N ARG A 101 -10.64 -3.35 -0.05
CA ARG A 101 -11.26 -3.00 1.25
C ARG A 101 -10.48 -1.94 2.01
N ILE A 102 -9.15 -1.96 1.96
CA ILE A 102 -8.31 -0.90 2.54
C ILE A 102 -8.58 0.44 1.82
N TYR A 103 -8.69 0.43 0.49
CA TYR A 103 -9.02 1.62 -0.29
C TYR A 103 -10.42 2.17 0.04
N GLU A 104 -11.42 1.31 0.21
CA GLU A 104 -12.76 1.70 0.66
C GLU A 104 -12.73 2.39 2.03
N ILE A 105 -12.00 1.82 3.00
CA ILE A 105 -11.81 2.43 4.32
C ILE A 105 -11.14 3.81 4.18
N TYR A 106 -10.07 3.91 3.39
CA TYR A 106 -9.39 5.19 3.11
C TYR A 106 -10.35 6.23 2.51
N ALA A 107 -11.14 5.85 1.50
CA ALA A 107 -12.09 6.75 0.88
C ALA A 107 -13.15 7.25 1.89
N ASP A 108 -13.66 6.35 2.74
CA ASP A 108 -14.71 6.68 3.70
C ASP A 108 -14.25 7.50 4.90
N THR A 109 -13.05 7.27 5.41
CA THR A 109 -12.61 7.89 6.67
C THR A 109 -11.55 8.97 6.51
N VAL A 110 -10.88 9.01 5.35
CA VAL A 110 -9.85 10.01 5.04
C VAL A 110 -10.37 11.01 4.01
N MET A 111 -10.86 10.54 2.86
CA MET A 111 -11.29 11.44 1.77
C MET A 111 -12.60 12.18 2.07
N LYS A 112 -13.46 11.64 2.93
CA LYS A 112 -14.68 12.33 3.39
C LYS A 112 -14.43 13.29 4.56
N ASN A 113 -13.22 13.37 5.12
CA ASN A 113 -12.91 14.28 6.20
C ASN A 113 -12.59 15.68 5.62
N PRO A 114 -13.43 16.71 5.87
CA PRO A 114 -13.22 18.05 5.31
C PRO A 114 -11.97 18.76 5.83
N PHE A 115 -11.38 18.27 6.93
CA PHE A 115 -10.16 18.82 7.51
C PHE A 115 -8.89 18.09 7.05
N HIS A 116 -9.01 17.04 6.23
CA HIS A 116 -7.86 16.35 5.69
C HIS A 116 -7.39 17.03 4.40
N THR A 117 -6.16 17.54 4.41
CA THR A 117 -5.48 18.03 3.22
C THR A 117 -4.91 16.86 2.43
N LEU A 118 -5.23 16.78 1.14
CA LEU A 118 -4.70 15.77 0.24
C LEU A 118 -3.17 15.78 0.20
N GLU A 119 -2.56 14.63 -0.08
CA GLU A 119 -1.10 14.43 -0.17
C GLU A 119 -0.33 14.70 1.13
N MET A 120 -1.01 14.99 2.25
CA MET A 120 -0.41 15.15 3.58
C MET A 120 -0.55 13.89 4.42
N PRO A 121 0.25 13.72 5.50
CA PRO A 121 0.13 12.57 6.39
C PRO A 121 -1.29 12.33 6.91
N ILE A 122 -1.71 11.07 6.91
CA ILE A 122 -3.05 10.66 7.34
C ILE A 122 -3.06 10.56 8.87
N ASN A 123 -3.69 11.55 9.51
CA ASN A 123 -3.92 11.58 10.95
C ASN A 123 -5.43 11.42 11.23
N SER A 124 -5.93 10.19 11.19
CA SER A 124 -7.35 9.89 11.39
C SER A 124 -7.52 8.68 12.31
N SER A 125 -7.99 8.91 13.54
CA SER A 125 -8.25 7.84 14.52
C SER A 125 -9.27 6.83 14.01
N LEU A 126 -10.30 7.29 13.29
CA LEU A 126 -11.32 6.43 12.68
C LEU A 126 -10.73 5.54 11.58
N PHE A 127 -9.79 6.07 10.78
CA PHE A 127 -9.06 5.27 9.80
C PHE A 127 -8.24 4.18 10.49
N ASP A 128 -7.48 4.56 11.53
CA ASP A 128 -6.64 3.65 12.31
C ASP A 128 -7.44 2.52 12.97
N GLU A 129 -8.62 2.83 13.50
CA GLU A 129 -9.51 1.85 14.14
C GLU A 129 -10.06 0.85 13.13
N LYS A 130 -10.68 1.33 12.04
CA LYS A 130 -11.26 0.45 11.01
C LYS A 130 -10.20 -0.41 10.33
N LEU A 131 -9.04 0.18 10.03
CA LEU A 131 -7.94 -0.54 9.42
C LEU A 131 -7.35 -1.59 10.38
N GLY A 132 -7.19 -1.25 11.66
CA GLY A 132 -6.76 -2.19 12.70
C GLY A 132 -7.69 -3.39 12.82
N GLY A 133 -9.01 -3.16 12.81
CA GLY A 133 -10.00 -4.24 12.82
C GLY A 133 -9.93 -5.14 11.59
N LEU A 134 -9.80 -4.55 10.39
CA LEU A 134 -9.66 -5.30 9.14
C LEU A 134 -8.41 -6.18 9.14
N ILE A 135 -7.23 -5.59 9.42
CA ILE A 135 -5.96 -6.31 9.41
C ILE A 135 -5.88 -7.32 10.55
N GLY A 136 -6.40 -7.00 11.73
CA GLY A 136 -6.50 -7.93 12.86
C GLY A 136 -7.30 -9.18 12.51
N GLY A 137 -8.43 -9.04 11.81
CA GLY A 137 -9.21 -10.19 11.34
C GLY A 137 -8.46 -11.08 10.33
N VAL A 138 -7.71 -10.46 9.41
CA VAL A 138 -6.88 -11.19 8.44
C VAL A 138 -5.74 -11.93 9.13
N ASN A 139 -5.04 -11.28 10.07
CA ASN A 139 -3.90 -11.86 10.77
C ASN A 139 -4.28 -12.94 11.79
N ALA A 140 -5.53 -12.95 12.26
CA ALA A 140 -6.06 -13.99 13.14
C ALA A 140 -6.53 -15.25 12.39
N SER A 141 -6.61 -15.20 11.05
CA SER A 141 -7.06 -16.29 10.18
C SER A 141 -5.90 -17.06 9.55
#